data_AF-A0A8H8J125-F1
#
_entry.id   AF-A0A8H8J125-F1
#
_cell.length_a   1.000
_cell.length_b   1.000
_cell.length_c   1.000
_cell.angle_alpha   90.00
_cell.angle_beta   90.00
_cell.angle_gamma   90.00
#
_symmetry.space_group_name_H-M   'P 1'
#
loop_
_entity.id
_entity.type
_entity.pdbx_description
1 polymer ?
#
loop_
_entity_poly.entity_id
_entity_poly.type
_entity_poly.pdbx_seq_one_letter_code
_entity_poly.pdbx_strand_id
1 'polypeptide(L)'
;MSSPPLVSPAGNRWAVVLSNRAVKELRRLERDQNALEIIHKKIKELSLGLFSSDNHRCLQGTMQHIPIYRARAANNLRIVYQVDMSPDPSGMFDHQVIKIFRVAPRAQVDYGFWVKVSIRLKRVNPQYQDRCAFRLAGGSSDKLRPAMFPHSEYGLGTSNQDYGSLLNDLTPEENDEIQEITMERFAPLNKSLYNAIAADLDMAFPMVLDEHERKIVNHSGSSIVIGRSGTGKTTALIYKMRLVDQANATQSNHQAVRQLFVTRSRVLAQHVEATYQGLVDFTNIAFKSPQELKAIAKQSREDPDRALVEFDSEIDLRDDLPDRFSGLQDTHFPLFISFEKLCDLLEADIRYTIPGRIGSLASRNLIGFEDFLHSYWPSYRMLAQSLEPNLVYSEIIGVIKGSQAAFESKEGYLTREQYVNALSRRQFPLLAHVRDKVYSIYEAYTKHKTSRHETDAADRARLILQHLAQTIGESKVDYLYVDEVQDNLMIDIHMLRSLAKNTENMYWSGDSAQTVVAGSAFRINDLKAFSYRDQASNYALPIAFANFSSE
;
A
#
# COMPACT_ATOMS: atom_id res chain seq x y z
N MET A 1 -1.86 7.18 -22.90
CA MET A 1 -2.21 7.50 -21.51
C MET A 1 -3.40 6.63 -21.14
N SER A 2 -3.21 5.64 -20.27
CA SER A 2 -4.28 4.69 -19.89
C SER A 2 -4.62 4.88 -18.43
N SER A 3 -5.93 5.02 -18.16
CA SER A 3 -6.63 4.95 -16.87
C SER A 3 -6.14 3.79 -15.98
N PRO A 4 -6.53 3.71 -14.69
CA PRO A 4 -6.35 2.50 -13.88
C PRO A 4 -6.69 1.26 -14.72
N PRO A 5 -5.95 0.15 -14.56
CA PRO A 5 -6.00 -1.00 -15.46
C PRO A 5 -7.44 -1.34 -15.82
N LEU A 6 -7.84 -0.98 -17.05
CA LEU A 6 -9.20 -1.19 -17.51
C LEU A 6 -9.39 -2.69 -17.71
N VAL A 7 -10.05 -3.32 -16.75
CA VAL A 7 -10.52 -4.71 -16.83
C VAL A 7 -11.88 -4.76 -17.53
N SER A 8 -12.24 -3.71 -18.27
CA SER A 8 -13.47 -3.66 -19.06
C SER A 8 -13.24 -4.22 -20.46
N PRO A 9 -14.13 -5.10 -20.95
CA PRO A 9 -14.19 -5.51 -22.35
C PRO A 9 -14.05 -4.34 -23.32
N ALA A 10 -13.13 -4.45 -24.28
CA ALA A 10 -13.03 -3.49 -25.38
C ALA A 10 -14.06 -3.84 -26.47
N GLY A 11 -15.27 -3.29 -26.33
CA GLY A 11 -16.40 -3.57 -27.23
C GLY A 11 -16.85 -5.04 -27.11
N ASN A 12 -16.73 -5.81 -28.20
CA ASN A 12 -17.20 -7.20 -28.28
C ASN A 12 -16.13 -8.24 -27.87
N ARG A 13 -15.04 -7.85 -27.19
CA ARG A 13 -13.92 -8.74 -26.81
C ARG A 13 -13.89 -8.96 -25.32
N TRP A 14 -13.64 -10.20 -24.90
CA TRP A 14 -13.43 -10.56 -23.52
C TRP A 14 -12.11 -9.95 -23.03
N ALA A 15 -12.15 -9.19 -21.94
CA ALA A 15 -10.92 -8.78 -21.27
C ALA A 15 -10.26 -10.02 -20.65
N VAL A 16 -8.94 -10.12 -20.73
CA VAL A 16 -8.16 -11.22 -20.17
C VAL A 16 -7.29 -10.68 -19.06
N VAL A 17 -7.27 -11.36 -17.93
CA VAL A 17 -6.36 -11.07 -16.83
C VAL A 17 -5.58 -12.33 -16.45
N LEU A 18 -4.32 -12.17 -16.09
CA LEU A 18 -3.37 -13.23 -15.80
C LEU A 18 -3.02 -13.20 -14.32
N SER A 19 -3.02 -14.35 -13.67
CA SER A 19 -2.48 -14.43 -12.31
C SER A 19 -0.95 -14.25 -12.29
N ASN A 20 -0.37 -13.90 -11.15
CA ASN A 20 1.08 -13.77 -11.00
C ASN A 20 1.82 -15.05 -11.40
N ARG A 21 1.26 -16.20 -11.04
CA ARG A 21 1.75 -17.52 -11.44
C ARG A 21 1.72 -17.69 -12.96
N ALA A 22 0.61 -17.35 -13.61
CA ALA A 22 0.50 -17.41 -15.07
C ALA A 22 1.52 -16.48 -15.77
N VAL A 23 1.75 -15.27 -15.23
CA VAL A 23 2.79 -14.36 -15.75
C VAL A 23 4.19 -14.98 -15.63
N LYS A 24 4.54 -15.56 -14.47
CA LYS A 24 5.82 -16.24 -14.25
C LYS A 24 5.99 -17.45 -15.19
N GLU A 25 4.93 -18.24 -15.38
CA GLU A 25 4.94 -19.39 -16.30
C GLU A 25 5.12 -18.94 -17.77
N LEU A 26 4.48 -17.85 -18.19
CA LEU A 26 4.69 -17.27 -19.52
C LEU A 26 6.11 -16.72 -19.70
N ARG A 27 6.68 -16.06 -18.69
CA ARG A 27 8.09 -15.62 -18.73
C ARG A 27 9.05 -16.81 -18.86
N ARG A 28 8.79 -17.94 -18.19
CA ARG A 28 9.60 -19.17 -18.36
C ARG A 28 9.56 -19.72 -19.78
N LEU A 29 8.46 -19.50 -20.50
CA LEU A 29 8.30 -19.87 -21.91
C LEU A 29 8.99 -18.88 -22.87
N GLU A 30 9.50 -17.73 -22.41
CA GLU A 30 10.19 -16.76 -23.28
C GLU A 30 11.38 -17.38 -24.03
N ARG A 31 12.09 -18.32 -23.41
CA ARG A 31 13.19 -19.07 -24.05
C ARG A 31 12.74 -19.91 -25.25
N ASP A 32 11.45 -20.27 -25.31
CA ASP A 32 10.79 -20.93 -26.44
C ASP A 32 9.74 -19.98 -27.04
N GLN A 33 10.22 -19.04 -27.86
CA GLN A 33 9.38 -18.02 -28.51
C GLN A 33 8.21 -18.64 -29.29
N ASN A 34 8.39 -19.84 -29.87
CA ASN A 34 7.31 -20.54 -30.55
C ASN A 34 6.21 -20.99 -29.57
N ALA A 35 6.58 -21.58 -28.43
CA ALA A 35 5.61 -21.91 -27.38
C ALA A 35 4.88 -20.66 -26.84
N LEU A 36 5.61 -19.55 -26.65
CA LEU A 36 5.01 -18.28 -26.21
C LEU A 36 3.99 -17.75 -27.24
N GLU A 37 4.34 -17.75 -28.54
CA GLU A 37 3.44 -17.34 -29.63
C GLU A 37 2.20 -18.24 -29.73
N ILE A 38 2.37 -19.56 -29.59
CA ILE A 38 1.29 -20.54 -29.57
C ILE A 38 0.29 -20.21 -28.45
N ILE A 39 0.78 -19.94 -27.24
CA ILE A 39 -0.07 -19.58 -26.11
C ILE A 39 -0.71 -18.22 -26.33
N HIS A 40 0.04 -17.22 -26.81
CA HIS A 40 -0.51 -15.91 -27.10
C HIS A 40 -1.66 -15.97 -28.13
N LYS A 41 -1.50 -16.76 -29.20
CA LYS A 41 -2.55 -17.01 -30.19
C LYS A 41 -3.78 -17.66 -29.54
N LYS A 42 -3.57 -18.64 -28.65
CA LYS A 42 -4.67 -19.29 -27.93
C LYS A 42 -5.41 -18.32 -27.00
N ILE A 43 -4.70 -17.46 -26.28
CA ILE A 43 -5.31 -16.41 -25.44
C ILE A 43 -6.08 -15.40 -26.31
N LYS A 44 -5.58 -15.07 -27.50
CA LYS A 44 -6.26 -14.20 -28.46
C LYS A 44 -7.55 -14.82 -29.00
N GLU A 45 -7.58 -16.13 -29.27
CA GLU A 45 -8.83 -16.83 -29.63
C GLU A 45 -9.87 -16.73 -28.50
N LEU A 46 -9.43 -16.96 -27.25
CA LEU A 46 -10.28 -16.82 -26.07
C LEU A 46 -10.80 -15.39 -25.90
N SER A 47 -9.96 -14.37 -26.06
CA SER A 47 -10.37 -12.96 -25.94
C SER A 47 -11.34 -12.52 -27.04
N LEU A 48 -11.29 -13.18 -28.21
CA LEU A 48 -12.26 -13.01 -29.28
C LEU A 48 -13.55 -13.79 -29.03
N GLY A 49 -13.66 -14.60 -27.98
CA GLY A 49 -14.84 -15.44 -27.73
C GLY A 49 -15.02 -16.58 -28.74
N LEU A 50 -13.92 -17.01 -29.38
CA LEU A 50 -13.90 -18.16 -30.29
C LEU A 50 -13.78 -19.44 -29.47
N PHE A 51 -14.87 -19.83 -28.81
CA PHE A 51 -14.90 -20.99 -27.93
C PHE A 51 -15.20 -22.26 -28.72
N SER A 52 -14.20 -23.15 -28.78
CA SER A 52 -14.28 -24.47 -29.41
C SER A 52 -14.19 -25.58 -28.37
N SER A 53 -14.48 -26.81 -28.78
CA SER A 53 -14.30 -28.01 -27.94
C SER A 53 -12.86 -28.20 -27.44
N ASP A 54 -11.88 -27.64 -28.14
CA ASP A 54 -10.46 -27.69 -27.78
C ASP A 54 -10.04 -26.59 -26.79
N ASN A 55 -10.63 -25.40 -26.86
CA ASN A 55 -10.19 -24.26 -26.04
C ASN A 55 -11.15 -23.84 -24.91
N HIS A 56 -12.39 -24.35 -24.91
CA HIS A 56 -13.42 -24.04 -23.91
C HIS A 56 -14.07 -25.30 -23.33
N ARG A 57 -13.23 -26.28 -22.94
CA ARG A 57 -13.72 -27.50 -22.30
C ARG A 57 -13.77 -27.32 -20.78
N CYS A 58 -14.97 -27.40 -20.21
CA CYS A 58 -15.14 -27.36 -18.76
C CYS A 58 -14.56 -28.63 -18.11
N LEU A 59 -13.95 -28.46 -16.93
CA LEU A 59 -13.44 -29.55 -16.12
C LEU A 59 -14.62 -30.30 -15.46
N GLN A 60 -14.63 -31.63 -15.59
CA GLN A 60 -15.64 -32.46 -14.95
C GLN A 60 -15.60 -32.25 -13.43
N GLY A 61 -16.78 -32.13 -12.81
CA GLY A 61 -16.92 -31.84 -11.38
C GLY A 61 -17.07 -30.35 -11.04
N THR A 62 -16.72 -29.42 -11.94
CA THR A 62 -16.77 -27.97 -11.63
C THR A 62 -18.11 -27.31 -11.94
N MET A 63 -18.98 -27.93 -12.75
CA MET A 63 -20.27 -27.35 -13.17
C MET A 63 -21.26 -27.11 -12.02
N GLN A 64 -21.11 -27.84 -10.91
CA GLN A 64 -21.94 -27.69 -9.71
C GLN A 64 -21.43 -26.54 -8.80
N HIS A 65 -20.28 -25.96 -9.17
CA HIS A 65 -19.60 -24.88 -8.48
C HIS A 65 -19.22 -23.78 -9.49
N ILE A 66 -18.07 -23.12 -9.32
CA ILE A 66 -17.61 -22.12 -10.29
C ILE A 66 -16.94 -22.85 -11.47
N PRO A 67 -17.48 -22.78 -12.70
CA PRO A 67 -16.95 -23.55 -13.83
C PRO A 67 -15.50 -23.16 -14.15
N ILE A 68 -14.61 -24.16 -14.16
CA ILE A 68 -13.22 -23.99 -14.59
C ILE A 68 -13.05 -24.64 -15.96
N TYR A 69 -12.38 -23.93 -16.86
CA TYR A 69 -12.17 -24.33 -18.24
C TYR A 69 -10.71 -24.63 -18.50
N ARG A 70 -10.47 -25.52 -19.47
CA ARG A 70 -9.15 -25.75 -20.03
C ARG A 70 -9.13 -25.39 -21.51
N ALA A 71 -8.03 -24.76 -21.93
CA ALA A 71 -7.69 -24.65 -23.33
C ALA A 71 -6.49 -25.53 -23.69
N ARG A 72 -6.65 -26.36 -24.74
CA ARG A 72 -5.56 -27.10 -25.35
C ARG A 72 -4.81 -26.19 -26.32
N ALA A 73 -3.51 -26.07 -26.09
CA ALA A 73 -2.57 -25.49 -27.04
C ALA A 73 -1.67 -26.59 -27.64
N ALA A 74 -0.90 -26.24 -28.68
CA ALA A 74 0.13 -27.12 -29.22
C ALA A 74 1.24 -27.39 -28.18
N ASN A 75 2.15 -28.31 -28.47
CA ASN A 75 3.24 -28.72 -27.57
C ASN A 75 2.76 -29.24 -26.21
N ASN A 76 1.58 -29.87 -26.17
CA ASN A 76 0.96 -30.40 -24.95
C ASN A 76 0.71 -29.35 -23.84
N LEU A 77 0.73 -28.06 -24.15
CA LEU A 77 0.43 -27.01 -23.19
C LEU A 77 -1.08 -26.91 -22.89
N ARG A 78 -1.40 -26.47 -21.69
CA ARG A 78 -2.76 -26.25 -21.19
C ARG A 78 -2.84 -24.88 -20.54
N ILE A 79 -3.92 -24.17 -20.85
CA ILE A 79 -4.31 -22.96 -20.14
C ILE A 79 -5.47 -23.34 -19.23
N VAL A 80 -5.37 -23.08 -17.93
CA VAL A 80 -6.47 -23.23 -16.97
C VAL A 80 -7.00 -21.85 -16.63
N TYR A 81 -8.31 -21.66 -16.84
CA TYR A 81 -8.94 -20.36 -16.71
C TYR A 81 -10.39 -20.48 -16.27
N GLN A 82 -10.96 -19.37 -15.81
CA GLN A 82 -12.40 -19.22 -15.59
C GLN A 82 -12.94 -18.00 -16.32
N VAL A 83 -14.25 -18.01 -16.54
CA VAL A 83 -15.01 -16.77 -16.80
C VAL A 83 -15.42 -16.21 -15.45
N ASP A 84 -15.04 -14.96 -15.18
CA ASP A 84 -15.27 -14.26 -13.93
C ASP A 84 -16.00 -12.93 -14.18
N MET A 85 -16.44 -12.27 -13.12
CA MET A 85 -16.98 -10.92 -13.11
C MET A 85 -15.93 -9.93 -12.61
N SER A 86 -15.73 -8.85 -13.35
CA SER A 86 -14.93 -7.70 -12.92
C SER A 86 -15.76 -6.42 -13.04
N PRO A 87 -15.81 -5.57 -12.00
CA PRO A 87 -16.52 -4.30 -12.07
C PRO A 87 -15.77 -3.33 -12.99
N ASP A 88 -16.53 -2.47 -13.66
CA ASP A 88 -15.99 -1.37 -14.44
C ASP A 88 -15.41 -0.26 -13.54
N PRO A 89 -14.64 0.70 -14.08
CA PRO A 89 -14.08 1.79 -13.29
C PRO A 89 -15.12 2.65 -12.59
N SER A 90 -16.33 2.77 -13.16
CA SER A 90 -17.42 3.55 -12.56
C SER A 90 -18.07 2.83 -11.37
N GLY A 91 -17.87 1.51 -11.25
CA GLY A 91 -18.50 0.67 -10.23
C GLY A 91 -20.00 0.47 -10.46
N MET A 92 -20.51 0.81 -11.64
CA MET A 92 -21.93 0.71 -11.97
C MET A 92 -22.29 -0.60 -12.65
N PHE A 93 -21.33 -1.20 -13.35
CA PHE A 93 -21.55 -2.44 -14.11
C PHE A 93 -20.45 -3.47 -13.84
N ASP A 94 -20.84 -4.74 -13.81
CA ASP A 94 -19.93 -5.87 -13.82
C ASP A 94 -19.83 -6.45 -15.22
N HIS A 95 -18.61 -6.65 -15.68
CA HIS A 95 -18.30 -7.25 -16.96
C HIS A 95 -17.72 -8.64 -16.82
N GLN A 96 -18.12 -9.52 -17.73
CA GLN A 96 -17.48 -10.82 -17.84
C GLN A 96 -16.04 -10.69 -18.37
N VAL A 97 -15.11 -11.37 -17.70
CA VAL A 97 -13.68 -11.40 -18.04
C VAL A 97 -13.13 -12.81 -17.97
N ILE A 98 -12.00 -13.04 -18.63
CA ILE A 98 -11.29 -14.32 -18.61
C ILE A 98 -10.14 -14.21 -17.62
N LYS A 99 -10.20 -14.96 -16.51
CA LYS A 99 -9.10 -15.08 -15.56
C LYS A 99 -8.29 -16.32 -15.85
N ILE A 100 -7.04 -16.15 -16.26
CA ILE A 100 -6.10 -17.25 -16.47
C ILE A 100 -5.29 -17.45 -15.19
N PHE A 101 -5.41 -18.64 -14.61
CA PHE A 101 -4.66 -19.01 -13.40
C PHE A 101 -3.34 -19.71 -13.72
N ARG A 102 -3.30 -20.48 -14.82
CA ARG A 102 -2.14 -21.34 -15.11
C ARG A 102 -1.91 -21.56 -16.59
N VAL A 103 -0.64 -21.63 -16.97
CA VAL A 103 -0.12 -22.06 -18.27
C VAL A 103 0.95 -23.11 -18.04
N ALA A 104 0.64 -24.40 -18.29
CA ALA A 104 1.57 -25.48 -18.00
C ALA A 104 1.43 -26.66 -18.98
N PRO A 105 2.46 -27.52 -19.12
CA PRO A 105 2.33 -28.80 -19.82
C PRO A 105 1.23 -29.67 -19.19
N ARG A 106 0.54 -30.47 -20.01
CA ARG A 106 -0.55 -31.37 -19.56
C ARG A 106 -0.18 -32.25 -18.37
N ALA A 107 1.07 -32.71 -18.30
CA ALA A 107 1.55 -33.59 -17.22
C ALA A 107 1.59 -32.88 -15.85
N GLN A 108 1.66 -31.54 -15.83
CA GLN A 108 1.74 -30.72 -14.62
C GLN A 108 0.39 -30.14 -14.20
N VAL A 109 -0.70 -30.49 -14.90
CA VAL A 109 -2.05 -30.04 -14.56
C VAL A 109 -2.83 -31.19 -13.96
N ASP A 110 -3.03 -31.14 -12.64
CA ASP A 110 -3.96 -31.99 -11.94
C ASP A 110 -5.37 -31.39 -11.97
N TYR A 111 -6.27 -32.02 -12.72
CA TYR A 111 -7.66 -31.57 -12.81
C TYR A 111 -8.49 -31.87 -11.55
N GLY A 112 -8.09 -32.87 -10.74
CA GLY A 112 -8.77 -33.17 -9.47
C GLY A 112 -8.59 -32.02 -8.49
N PHE A 113 -7.36 -31.51 -8.36
CA PHE A 113 -7.06 -30.30 -7.61
C PHE A 113 -7.92 -29.09 -8.04
N TRP A 114 -8.10 -28.84 -9.34
CA TRP A 114 -8.92 -27.73 -9.83
C TRP A 114 -10.42 -27.86 -9.50
N VAL A 115 -10.93 -29.06 -9.24
CA VAL A 115 -12.29 -29.23 -8.70
C VAL A 115 -12.38 -28.67 -7.28
N LYS A 116 -11.35 -28.90 -6.45
CA LYS A 116 -11.27 -28.33 -5.08
C LYS A 116 -11.20 -26.80 -5.11
N VAL A 117 -10.39 -26.24 -6.03
CA VAL A 117 -10.33 -24.78 -6.25
C VAL A 117 -11.70 -24.21 -6.67
N SER A 118 -12.39 -24.88 -7.60
CA SER A 118 -13.73 -24.47 -8.07
C SER A 118 -14.77 -24.37 -6.94
N ILE A 119 -14.68 -25.26 -5.95
CA ILE A 119 -15.51 -25.22 -4.74
C ILE A 119 -15.20 -23.97 -3.93
N ARG A 120 -13.91 -23.67 -3.69
CA ARG A 120 -13.47 -22.53 -2.88
C ARG A 120 -13.77 -21.17 -3.49
N LEU A 121 -13.83 -21.08 -4.83
CA LEU A 121 -14.13 -19.84 -5.55
C LEU A 121 -15.60 -19.41 -5.46
N LYS A 122 -16.49 -20.23 -4.89
CA LYS A 122 -17.89 -19.84 -4.67
C LYS A 122 -17.98 -18.57 -3.81
N ARG A 123 -18.95 -17.74 -4.19
CA ARG A 123 -19.27 -16.47 -3.53
C ARG A 123 -20.57 -16.63 -2.73
N VAL A 124 -20.78 -15.76 -1.75
CA VAL A 124 -21.99 -15.78 -0.91
C VAL A 124 -23.23 -15.48 -1.75
N ASN A 125 -23.10 -14.53 -2.68
CA ASN A 125 -24.17 -14.17 -3.60
C ASN A 125 -24.30 -15.23 -4.72
N PRO A 126 -25.42 -15.97 -4.80
CA PRO A 126 -25.60 -17.04 -5.79
C PRO A 126 -25.61 -16.51 -7.24
N GLN A 127 -25.98 -15.23 -7.44
CA GLN A 127 -25.98 -14.61 -8.78
C GLN A 127 -24.59 -14.63 -9.43
N TYR A 128 -23.53 -14.67 -8.64
CA TYR A 128 -22.16 -14.72 -9.17
C TYR A 128 -21.94 -15.94 -10.08
N GLN A 129 -22.39 -17.13 -9.64
CA GLN A 129 -22.23 -18.36 -10.41
C GLN A 129 -23.01 -18.29 -11.73
N ASP A 130 -24.26 -17.81 -11.67
CA ASP A 130 -25.11 -17.66 -12.85
C ASP A 130 -24.51 -16.67 -13.85
N ARG A 131 -23.99 -15.53 -13.37
CA ARG A 131 -23.34 -14.53 -14.20
C ARG A 131 -22.04 -15.04 -14.80
N CYS A 132 -21.25 -15.85 -14.10
CA CYS A 132 -20.05 -16.49 -14.64
C CYS A 132 -20.39 -17.54 -15.72
N ALA A 133 -21.50 -18.26 -15.57
CA ALA A 133 -21.96 -19.29 -16.51
C ALA A 133 -22.72 -18.71 -17.71
N PHE A 134 -23.29 -17.50 -17.59
CA PHE A 134 -24.06 -16.86 -18.64
C PHE A 134 -23.25 -16.68 -19.94
N ARG A 135 -23.89 -16.87 -21.10
CA ARG A 135 -23.27 -16.69 -22.41
C ARG A 135 -24.19 -15.90 -23.33
N LEU A 136 -23.64 -14.86 -23.96
CA LEU A 136 -24.35 -14.07 -24.97
C LEU A 136 -23.94 -14.54 -26.37
N ALA A 137 -24.91 -15.01 -27.17
CA ALA A 137 -24.66 -15.40 -28.55
C ALA A 137 -24.27 -14.19 -29.41
N GLY A 138 -23.22 -14.33 -30.22
CA GLY A 138 -22.88 -13.34 -31.25
C GLY A 138 -23.72 -13.55 -32.51
N GLY A 139 -23.94 -12.47 -33.28
CA GLY A 139 -24.69 -12.53 -34.55
C GLY A 139 -24.08 -13.41 -35.66
N SER A 140 -22.90 -13.99 -35.44
CA SER A 140 -22.28 -15.06 -36.26
C SER A 140 -22.19 -16.34 -35.42
N SER A 141 -22.54 -17.50 -35.98
CA SER A 141 -22.92 -18.72 -35.23
C SER A 141 -21.95 -19.22 -34.15
N ASP A 142 -20.65 -18.89 -34.21
CA ASP A 142 -19.62 -19.54 -33.39
C ASP A 142 -18.92 -18.59 -32.40
N LYS A 143 -19.31 -17.31 -32.34
CA LYS A 143 -18.61 -16.31 -31.51
C LYS A 143 -19.46 -15.86 -30.32
N LEU A 144 -18.97 -16.05 -29.10
CA LEU A 144 -19.64 -15.58 -27.89
C LEU A 144 -19.13 -14.20 -27.45
N ARG A 145 -20.02 -13.38 -26.90
CA ARG A 145 -19.69 -12.04 -26.40
C ARG A 145 -19.73 -12.02 -24.87
N PRO A 146 -18.87 -11.20 -24.22
CA PRO A 146 -18.98 -10.98 -22.78
C PRO A 146 -20.29 -10.26 -22.47
N ALA A 147 -20.98 -10.70 -21.43
CA ALA A 147 -22.14 -10.03 -20.89
C ALA A 147 -21.75 -8.92 -19.90
N MET A 148 -22.67 -8.00 -19.69
CA MET A 148 -22.58 -6.90 -18.75
C MET A 148 -23.83 -6.91 -17.88
N PHE A 149 -23.66 -6.73 -16.58
CA PHE A 149 -24.73 -6.73 -15.60
C PHE A 149 -24.63 -5.49 -14.70
N PRO A 150 -25.74 -5.02 -14.10
CA PRO A 150 -25.66 -4.05 -13.01
C PRO A 150 -24.78 -4.56 -11.88
N HIS A 151 -23.94 -3.69 -11.32
CA HIS A 151 -22.99 -4.06 -10.27
C HIS A 151 -23.70 -4.71 -9.07
N SER A 152 -23.09 -5.77 -8.53
CA SER A 152 -23.56 -6.44 -7.32
C SER A 152 -22.38 -6.86 -6.46
N GLU A 153 -22.51 -6.69 -5.14
CA GLU A 153 -21.54 -7.25 -4.19
C GLU A 153 -21.74 -8.77 -4.12
N TYR A 154 -20.66 -9.52 -4.39
CA TYR A 154 -20.72 -10.98 -4.43
C TYR A 154 -20.32 -11.64 -3.10
N GLY A 155 -19.50 -10.96 -2.28
CA GLY A 155 -18.99 -11.48 -1.02
C GLY A 155 -17.99 -12.63 -1.16
N LEU A 156 -16.95 -12.67 -0.33
CA LEU A 156 -16.09 -13.84 -0.18
C LEU A 156 -16.84 -14.90 0.64
N GLY A 157 -16.93 -16.14 0.16
CA GLY A 157 -17.46 -17.23 0.98
C GLY A 157 -16.45 -17.56 2.09
N THR A 158 -16.84 -17.33 3.35
CA THR A 158 -15.96 -17.52 4.53
C THR A 158 -16.32 -18.76 5.37
N SER A 159 -17.40 -19.45 5.06
CA SER A 159 -17.88 -20.60 5.84
C SER A 159 -17.27 -21.91 5.33
N ASN A 160 -16.20 -22.40 5.98
CA ASN A 160 -15.71 -23.78 5.76
C ASN A 160 -16.80 -24.86 6.01
N GLN A 161 -17.91 -24.50 6.66
CA GLN A 161 -18.98 -25.42 7.03
C GLN A 161 -19.88 -25.82 5.83
N ASP A 162 -19.89 -25.05 4.74
CA ASP A 162 -20.81 -25.27 3.60
C ASP A 162 -20.16 -25.95 2.37
N TYR A 163 -18.87 -26.28 2.40
CA TYR A 163 -18.12 -26.65 1.18
C TYR A 163 -18.06 -28.15 0.84
N GLY A 164 -18.81 -29.00 1.55
CA GLY A 164 -18.95 -30.42 1.22
C GLY A 164 -17.72 -31.29 1.54
N SER A 165 -17.89 -32.61 1.42
CA SER A 165 -16.90 -33.63 1.83
C SER A 165 -15.54 -33.53 1.12
N LEU A 166 -15.48 -32.96 -0.09
CA LEU A 166 -14.26 -32.84 -0.89
C LEU A 166 -13.21 -31.86 -0.32
N LEU A 167 -13.60 -30.92 0.55
CA LEU A 167 -12.64 -30.04 1.24
C LEU A 167 -12.22 -30.56 2.62
N ASN A 168 -12.84 -31.64 3.13
CA ASN A 168 -12.50 -32.21 4.43
C ASN A 168 -11.21 -33.04 4.40
N ASP A 169 -10.82 -33.54 3.22
CA ASP A 169 -9.63 -34.39 3.01
C ASP A 169 -8.48 -33.63 2.31
N LEU A 170 -8.41 -32.30 2.44
CA LEU A 170 -7.31 -31.52 1.87
C LEU A 170 -6.01 -31.83 2.62
N THR A 171 -4.93 -32.08 1.87
CA THR A 171 -3.60 -32.03 2.49
C THR A 171 -3.27 -30.58 2.87
N PRO A 172 -2.38 -30.36 3.86
CA PRO A 172 -1.93 -29.01 4.20
C PRO A 172 -1.40 -28.24 2.98
N GLU A 173 -0.66 -28.91 2.09
CA GLU A 173 -0.09 -28.31 0.88
C GLU A 173 -1.18 -27.89 -0.12
N GLU A 174 -2.22 -28.72 -0.30
CA GLU A 174 -3.34 -28.37 -1.17
C GLU A 174 -4.13 -27.18 -0.60
N ASN A 175 -4.30 -27.12 0.72
CA ASN A 175 -4.99 -26.02 1.37
C ASN A 175 -4.23 -24.70 1.20
N ASP A 176 -2.91 -24.72 1.38
CA ASP A 176 -2.04 -23.56 1.15
C ASP A 176 -2.08 -23.12 -0.31
N GLU A 177 -2.01 -24.06 -1.28
CA GLU A 177 -2.09 -23.72 -2.71
C GLU A 177 -3.46 -23.15 -3.10
N ILE A 178 -4.55 -23.71 -2.57
CA ILE A 178 -5.91 -23.18 -2.78
C ILE A 178 -6.03 -21.77 -2.19
N GLN A 179 -5.48 -21.54 -0.99
CA GLN A 179 -5.49 -20.23 -0.35
C GLN A 179 -4.70 -19.22 -1.17
N GLU A 180 -3.51 -19.58 -1.66
CA GLU A 180 -2.69 -18.76 -2.56
C GLU A 180 -3.47 -18.37 -3.82
N ILE A 181 -4.08 -19.34 -4.51
CA ILE A 181 -4.88 -19.09 -5.74
C ILE A 181 -6.09 -18.19 -5.47
N THR A 182 -6.75 -18.37 -4.32
CA THR A 182 -7.94 -17.58 -3.96
C THR A 182 -7.59 -16.13 -3.62
N MET A 183 -6.40 -15.90 -3.05
CA MET A 183 -5.89 -14.57 -2.71
C MET A 183 -5.01 -13.96 -3.82
N GLU A 184 -4.85 -14.65 -4.95
CA GLU A 184 -3.94 -14.25 -6.00
C GLU A 184 -4.38 -12.95 -6.69
N ARG A 185 -3.42 -12.08 -6.98
CA ARG A 185 -3.64 -10.86 -7.77
C ARG A 185 -3.53 -11.15 -9.26
N PHE A 186 -4.31 -10.41 -10.03
CA PHE A 186 -4.38 -10.58 -11.48
C PHE A 186 -3.89 -9.31 -12.18
N ALA A 187 -3.11 -9.45 -13.25
CA ALA A 187 -2.70 -8.37 -14.12
C ALA A 187 -3.50 -8.39 -15.42
N PRO A 188 -4.03 -7.26 -15.91
CA PRO A 188 -4.71 -7.23 -17.20
C PRO A 188 -3.73 -7.48 -18.34
N LEU A 189 -4.10 -8.39 -19.23
CA LEU A 189 -3.33 -8.66 -20.44
C LEU A 189 -3.55 -7.54 -21.45
N ASN A 190 -2.54 -6.68 -21.59
CA ASN A 190 -2.47 -5.62 -22.59
C ASN A 190 -1.16 -5.72 -23.38
N LYS A 191 -0.96 -4.81 -24.34
CA LYS A 191 0.25 -4.78 -25.16
C LYS A 191 1.52 -4.58 -24.32
N SER A 192 1.47 -3.75 -23.28
CA SER A 192 2.61 -3.55 -22.36
C SER A 192 2.99 -4.85 -21.65
N LEU A 193 2.01 -5.58 -21.08
CA LEU A 193 2.27 -6.83 -20.36
C LEU A 193 2.84 -7.88 -21.31
N TYR A 194 2.29 -8.00 -22.52
CA TYR A 194 2.80 -8.92 -23.53
C TYR A 194 4.25 -8.59 -23.90
N ASN A 195 4.53 -7.31 -24.21
CA ASN A 195 5.87 -6.86 -24.55
C ASN A 195 6.87 -7.09 -23.40
N ALA A 196 6.45 -6.84 -22.15
CA ALA A 196 7.28 -7.08 -20.97
C ALA A 196 7.59 -8.57 -20.77
N ILE A 197 6.61 -9.46 -20.97
CA ILE A 197 6.83 -10.91 -20.92
C ILE A 197 7.74 -11.37 -22.06
N ALA A 198 7.50 -10.92 -23.29
CA ALA A 198 8.23 -11.34 -24.47
C ALA A 198 9.70 -10.85 -24.48
N ALA A 199 9.99 -9.77 -23.76
CA ALA A 199 11.34 -9.23 -23.57
C ALA A 199 11.96 -9.61 -22.21
N ASP A 200 11.29 -10.46 -21.41
CA ASP A 200 11.72 -10.88 -20.07
C ASP A 200 12.14 -9.70 -19.16
N LEU A 201 11.30 -8.66 -19.15
CA LEU A 201 11.53 -7.47 -18.35
C LEU A 201 11.01 -7.70 -16.92
N ASP A 202 11.89 -7.54 -15.94
CA ASP A 202 11.49 -7.53 -14.53
C ASP A 202 11.17 -6.12 -14.06
N MET A 203 9.91 -5.91 -13.68
CA MET A 203 9.35 -4.60 -13.40
C MET A 203 7.98 -4.75 -12.75
N ALA A 204 7.58 -3.71 -12.00
CA ALA A 204 6.23 -3.60 -11.50
C ALA A 204 5.22 -3.45 -12.66
N PHE A 205 4.11 -4.17 -12.58
CA PHE A 205 3.02 -4.06 -13.54
C PHE A 205 1.68 -3.86 -12.83
N PRO A 206 0.70 -3.17 -13.48
CA PRO A 206 -0.59 -2.93 -12.89
C PRO A 206 -1.34 -4.23 -12.58
N MET A 207 -1.99 -4.26 -11.43
CA MET A 207 -2.85 -5.34 -10.94
C MET A 207 -4.28 -4.85 -10.87
N VAL A 208 -5.22 -5.77 -11.02
CA VAL A 208 -6.63 -5.55 -10.74
C VAL A 208 -6.78 -5.37 -9.23
N LEU A 209 -7.27 -4.20 -8.84
CA LEU A 209 -7.57 -3.89 -7.46
C LEU A 209 -8.78 -4.68 -6.98
N ASP A 210 -8.75 -5.12 -5.73
CA ASP A 210 -9.94 -5.65 -5.10
C ASP A 210 -10.98 -4.55 -4.81
N GLU A 211 -12.14 -4.95 -4.30
CA GLU A 211 -13.24 -4.03 -4.04
C GLU A 211 -12.90 -2.97 -2.98
N HIS A 212 -12.18 -3.34 -1.92
CA HIS A 212 -11.79 -2.43 -0.85
C HIS A 212 -10.72 -1.46 -1.32
N GLU A 213 -9.69 -1.96 -2.00
CA GLU A 213 -8.63 -1.15 -2.62
C GLU A 213 -9.21 -0.15 -3.61
N ARG A 214 -10.15 -0.57 -4.46
CA ARG A 214 -10.81 0.33 -5.42
C ARG A 214 -11.64 1.40 -4.71
N LYS A 215 -12.40 1.05 -3.67
CA LYS A 215 -13.15 2.02 -2.85
C LYS A 215 -12.20 3.08 -2.25
N ILE A 216 -11.02 2.68 -1.80
CA ILE A 216 -9.98 3.58 -1.26
C ILE A 216 -9.40 4.49 -2.35
N VAL A 217 -9.00 3.93 -3.50
CA VAL A 217 -8.38 4.66 -4.61
C VAL A 217 -9.33 5.71 -5.20
N ASN A 218 -10.61 5.35 -5.35
CA ASN A 218 -11.62 6.25 -5.91
C ASN A 218 -12.17 7.28 -4.91
N HIS A 219 -11.80 7.19 -3.63
CA HIS A 219 -12.26 8.16 -2.64
C HIS A 219 -11.57 9.51 -2.82
N SER A 220 -12.34 10.58 -3.03
CA SER A 220 -11.82 11.92 -3.33
C SER A 220 -11.36 12.71 -2.10
N GLY A 221 -11.73 12.29 -0.89
CA GLY A 221 -11.39 12.98 0.35
C GLY A 221 -10.23 12.36 1.12
N SER A 222 -10.05 12.88 2.34
CA SER A 222 -9.03 12.42 3.27
C SER A 222 -9.30 10.99 3.69
N SER A 223 -8.29 10.13 3.62
CA SER A 223 -8.44 8.69 3.84
C SER A 223 -7.62 8.24 5.05
N ILE A 224 -8.26 7.53 5.97
CA ILE A 224 -7.57 6.77 7.04
C ILE A 224 -7.79 5.29 6.74
N VAL A 225 -6.72 4.59 6.38
CA VAL A 225 -6.76 3.20 5.94
C VAL A 225 -6.06 2.31 6.96
N ILE A 226 -6.82 1.40 7.57
CA ILE A 226 -6.33 0.52 8.63
C ILE A 226 -6.48 -0.91 8.15
N GLY A 227 -5.41 -1.70 8.29
CA GLY A 227 -5.42 -3.09 7.85
C GLY A 227 -4.13 -3.81 8.24
N ARG A 228 -4.17 -5.14 8.28
CA ARG A 228 -3.02 -5.99 8.64
C ARG A 228 -1.90 -5.93 7.60
N SER A 229 -0.76 -6.56 7.88
CA SER A 229 0.28 -6.74 6.86
C SER A 229 -0.30 -7.50 5.67
N GLY A 230 0.09 -7.12 4.46
CA GLY A 230 -0.37 -7.77 3.23
C GLY A 230 -1.79 -7.43 2.78
N THR A 231 -2.54 -6.56 3.48
CA THR A 231 -3.92 -6.19 3.08
C THR A 231 -4.01 -5.13 1.99
N GLY A 232 -2.93 -4.88 1.23
CA GLY A 232 -2.96 -3.96 0.09
C GLY A 232 -2.97 -2.46 0.39
N LYS A 233 -2.72 -2.03 1.64
CA LYS A 233 -2.71 -0.60 2.03
C LYS A 233 -1.80 0.25 1.14
N THR A 234 -0.51 -0.11 1.11
CA THR A 234 0.52 0.55 0.31
C THR A 234 0.22 0.44 -1.19
N THR A 235 -0.38 -0.68 -1.64
CA THR A 235 -0.85 -0.78 -3.03
C THR A 235 -1.90 0.28 -3.32
N ALA A 236 -2.99 0.35 -2.55
CA ALA A 236 -4.04 1.33 -2.76
C ALA A 236 -3.50 2.77 -2.74
N LEU A 237 -2.54 3.06 -1.86
CA LEU A 237 -1.82 4.35 -1.83
C LEU A 237 -1.15 4.66 -3.18
N ILE A 238 -0.32 3.76 -3.70
CA ILE A 238 0.41 3.96 -4.97
C ILE A 238 -0.56 4.21 -6.13
N TYR A 239 -1.67 3.45 -6.19
CA TYR A 239 -2.68 3.65 -7.24
C TYR A 239 -3.42 4.98 -7.09
N LYS A 240 -3.65 5.44 -5.86
CA LYS A 240 -4.25 6.75 -5.61
C LYS A 240 -3.33 7.89 -6.08
N MET A 241 -2.03 7.80 -5.78
CA MET A 241 -1.03 8.75 -6.31
C MET A 241 -1.05 8.79 -7.84
N ARG A 242 -1.03 7.61 -8.48
CA ARG A 242 -1.10 7.48 -9.95
C ARG A 242 -2.37 8.07 -10.53
N LEU A 243 -3.52 7.89 -9.87
CA LEU A 243 -4.79 8.45 -10.32
C LEU A 243 -4.76 9.98 -10.32
N VAL A 244 -4.16 10.59 -9.29
CA VAL A 244 -3.97 12.05 -9.21
C VAL A 244 -3.10 12.56 -10.35
N ASP A 245 -1.96 11.91 -10.64
CA ASP A 245 -1.08 12.32 -11.75
C ASP A 245 -1.78 12.21 -13.11
N GLN A 246 -2.55 11.14 -13.30
CA GLN A 246 -3.32 10.94 -14.53
C GLN A 246 -4.38 12.01 -14.72
N ALA A 247 -5.12 12.35 -13.65
CA ALA A 247 -6.11 13.41 -13.69
C ALA A 247 -5.44 14.76 -14.02
N ASN A 248 -4.31 15.06 -13.39
CA ASN A 248 -3.57 16.30 -13.65
C ASN A 248 -3.05 16.39 -15.10
N ALA A 249 -2.54 15.29 -15.65
CA ALA A 249 -2.05 15.24 -17.03
C ALA A 249 -3.15 15.47 -18.09
N THR A 250 -4.43 15.33 -17.72
CA THR A 250 -5.57 15.63 -18.62
C THR A 250 -6.08 17.06 -18.53
N GLN A 251 -5.64 17.84 -17.55
CA GLN A 251 -6.07 19.23 -17.38
C GLN A 251 -5.31 20.17 -18.31
N SER A 252 -6.03 21.10 -18.95
CA SER A 252 -5.44 22.06 -19.91
C SER A 252 -4.45 23.03 -19.26
N ASN A 253 -4.69 23.41 -18.00
CA ASN A 253 -3.76 24.17 -17.17
C ASN A 253 -2.80 23.19 -16.48
N HIS A 254 -1.61 23.01 -17.04
CA HIS A 254 -0.57 22.11 -16.52
C HIS A 254 0.09 22.71 -15.26
N GLN A 255 -0.66 22.85 -14.17
CA GLN A 255 -0.06 23.18 -12.89
C GLN A 255 0.62 21.93 -12.33
N ALA A 256 1.89 22.06 -11.92
CA ALA A 256 2.59 20.96 -11.28
C ALA A 256 1.90 20.62 -9.95
N VAL A 257 1.54 19.35 -9.76
CA VAL A 257 0.94 18.84 -8.53
C VAL A 257 2.04 18.19 -7.69
N ARG A 258 2.29 18.75 -6.50
CA ARG A 258 3.33 18.27 -5.58
C ARG A 258 2.75 17.22 -4.64
N GLN A 259 3.03 15.95 -4.94
CA GLN A 259 2.64 14.81 -4.12
C GLN A 259 3.79 14.35 -3.22
N LEU A 260 3.59 14.32 -1.90
CA LEU A 260 4.58 13.91 -0.91
C LEU A 260 4.19 12.58 -0.26
N PHE A 261 5.04 11.56 -0.41
CA PHE A 261 4.95 10.29 0.29
C PHE A 261 5.98 10.25 1.43
N VAL A 262 5.53 9.88 2.62
CA VAL A 262 6.37 9.78 3.83
C VAL A 262 6.12 8.45 4.54
N THR A 263 7.20 7.82 4.99
CA THR A 263 7.15 6.70 5.93
C THR A 263 8.39 6.71 6.83
N ARG A 264 8.36 6.00 7.95
CA ARG A 264 9.53 5.83 8.82
C ARG A 264 10.61 4.94 8.17
N SER A 265 10.22 3.93 7.40
CA SER A 265 11.14 2.98 6.78
C SER A 265 11.74 3.50 5.48
N ARG A 266 13.06 3.70 5.44
CA ARG A 266 13.80 4.12 4.25
C ARG A 266 13.68 3.11 3.11
N VAL A 267 13.83 1.83 3.44
CA VAL A 267 13.67 0.69 2.54
C VAL A 267 12.28 0.69 1.92
N LEU A 268 11.24 0.97 2.72
CA LEU A 268 9.87 1.06 2.21
C LEU A 268 9.70 2.27 1.28
N ALA A 269 10.26 3.44 1.63
CA ALA A 269 10.19 4.62 0.76
C ALA A 269 10.79 4.36 -0.63
N GLN A 270 11.98 3.75 -0.68
CA GLN A 270 12.62 3.34 -1.93
C GLN A 270 11.80 2.28 -2.68
N HIS A 271 11.27 1.27 -1.97
CA HIS A 271 10.44 0.25 -2.59
C HIS A 271 9.17 0.84 -3.22
N VAL A 272 8.53 1.79 -2.55
CA VAL A 272 7.34 2.49 -3.04
C VAL A 272 7.69 3.37 -4.25
N GLU A 273 8.79 4.12 -4.20
CA GLU A 273 9.30 4.92 -5.32
C GLU A 273 9.58 4.04 -6.55
N ALA A 274 10.34 2.95 -6.37
CA ALA A 274 10.66 1.99 -7.44
C ALA A 274 9.40 1.34 -8.02
N THR A 275 8.44 0.97 -7.18
CA THR A 275 7.16 0.40 -7.64
C THR A 275 6.35 1.43 -8.42
N TYR A 276 6.24 2.66 -7.91
CA TYR A 276 5.54 3.75 -8.59
C TYR A 276 6.18 4.04 -9.96
N GLN A 277 7.51 4.17 -10.01
CA GLN A 277 8.25 4.42 -11.25
C GLN A 277 8.12 3.25 -12.24
N GLY A 278 8.20 2.02 -11.76
CA GLY A 278 7.96 0.82 -12.57
C GLY A 278 6.58 0.82 -13.22
N LEU A 279 5.53 1.25 -12.49
CA LEU A 279 4.19 1.40 -13.04
C LEU A 279 4.09 2.55 -14.06
N VAL A 280 4.85 3.63 -13.91
CA VAL A 280 4.97 4.69 -14.92
C VAL A 280 5.60 4.14 -16.18
N ASP A 281 6.77 3.49 -16.06
CA ASP A 281 7.52 2.95 -17.18
C ASP A 281 6.76 1.84 -17.90
N PHE A 282 6.00 1.02 -17.18
CA PHE A 282 5.16 -0.02 -17.73
C PHE A 282 4.17 0.51 -18.77
N THR A 283 3.62 1.71 -18.56
CA THR A 283 2.70 2.32 -19.53
C THR A 283 3.39 2.70 -20.85
N ASN A 284 4.70 2.97 -20.82
CA ASN A 284 5.48 3.35 -21.99
C ASN A 284 5.93 2.14 -22.83
N ILE A 285 5.96 0.94 -22.25
CA ILE A 285 6.42 -0.29 -22.92
C ILE A 285 5.61 -0.67 -24.15
N ALA A 286 4.31 -0.34 -24.16
CA ALA A 286 3.46 -0.59 -25.32
C ALA A 286 3.96 0.15 -26.59
N PHE A 287 4.74 1.22 -26.43
CA PHE A 287 5.22 2.07 -27.52
C PHE A 287 6.68 1.81 -27.90
N LYS A 288 7.42 1.01 -27.13
CA LYS A 288 8.82 0.69 -27.41
C LYS A 288 8.94 -0.40 -28.48
N SER A 289 9.96 -0.26 -29.32
CA SER A 289 10.36 -1.24 -30.34
C SER A 289 11.04 -2.47 -29.71
N PRO A 290 11.10 -3.61 -30.41
CA PRO A 290 11.82 -4.79 -29.91
C PRO A 290 13.30 -4.55 -29.59
N GLN A 291 13.95 -3.63 -30.30
CA GLN A 291 15.36 -3.28 -30.05
C GLN A 291 15.52 -2.50 -28.74
N GLU A 292 14.65 -1.52 -28.50
CA GLU A 292 14.63 -0.76 -27.25
C GLU A 292 14.32 -1.65 -26.05
N LEU A 293 13.37 -2.59 -26.20
CA LEU A 293 13.04 -3.54 -25.13
C LEU A 293 14.22 -4.46 -24.80
N LYS A 294 14.96 -4.93 -25.81
CA LYS A 294 16.20 -5.70 -25.59
C LYS A 294 17.28 -4.90 -24.90
N ALA A 295 17.43 -3.61 -25.22
CA ALA A 295 18.39 -2.74 -24.56
C ALA A 295 18.06 -2.56 -23.06
N ILE A 296 16.77 -2.34 -22.74
CA ILE A 296 16.28 -2.25 -21.36
C ILE A 296 16.52 -3.56 -20.60
N ALA A 297 16.19 -4.71 -21.23
CA ALA A 297 16.43 -6.03 -20.65
C ALA A 297 17.91 -6.26 -20.34
N LYS A 298 18.80 -5.83 -21.23
CA LYS A 298 20.25 -5.94 -21.05
C LYS A 298 20.74 -5.07 -19.88
N GLN A 299 20.33 -3.80 -19.85
CA GLN A 299 20.70 -2.88 -18.77
C GLN A 299 20.25 -3.39 -17.39
N SER A 300 19.03 -3.90 -17.30
CA SER A 300 18.51 -4.47 -16.04
C SER A 300 19.25 -5.73 -15.57
N ARG A 301 19.84 -6.51 -16.50
CA ARG A 301 20.63 -7.71 -16.18
C ARG A 301 22.07 -7.40 -15.80
N GLU A 302 22.59 -6.25 -16.23
CA GLU A 302 23.97 -5.81 -15.98
C GLU A 302 24.13 -5.07 -14.64
N ASP A 303 23.03 -4.68 -13.99
CA ASP A 303 23.02 -4.03 -12.67
C ASP A 303 22.04 -4.70 -11.67
N PRO A 304 22.21 -6.00 -11.35
CA PRO A 304 21.38 -6.69 -10.36
C PRO A 304 21.70 -6.25 -8.92
N ASP A 305 22.94 -5.78 -8.68
CA ASP A 305 23.42 -5.39 -7.35
C ASP A 305 22.80 -4.08 -6.87
N ARG A 306 22.43 -3.15 -7.76
CA ARG A 306 21.70 -1.94 -7.37
C ARG A 306 20.38 -2.24 -6.65
N ALA A 307 19.64 -3.25 -7.10
CA ALA A 307 18.41 -3.68 -6.44
C ALA A 307 18.63 -4.40 -5.09
N LEU A 308 19.82 -4.93 -4.81
CA LEU A 308 20.15 -5.59 -3.54
C LEU A 308 20.86 -4.63 -2.55
N VAL A 309 21.67 -3.70 -3.05
CA VAL A 309 22.42 -2.70 -2.28
C VAL A 309 21.54 -1.50 -1.89
N GLU A 310 20.51 -1.16 -2.69
CA GLU A 310 19.56 -0.09 -2.33
C GLU A 310 18.78 -0.40 -1.03
N PHE A 311 18.53 -1.67 -0.70
CA PHE A 311 17.71 -2.06 0.46
C PHE A 311 18.47 -2.30 1.78
N ASP A 312 19.81 -2.38 1.77
CA ASP A 312 20.61 -2.77 2.96
C ASP A 312 21.52 -1.64 3.47
N SER A 313 21.46 -0.44 2.87
CA SER A 313 22.26 0.70 3.33
C SER A 313 21.56 1.50 4.43
N GLU A 314 22.17 1.54 5.63
CA GLU A 314 21.70 2.36 6.77
C GLU A 314 21.88 3.88 6.54
N ILE A 315 22.42 4.31 5.41
CA ILE A 315 22.71 5.72 5.10
C ILE A 315 21.76 6.20 3.99
N ASP A 316 20.83 7.09 4.34
CA ASP A 316 19.91 7.74 3.39
C ASP A 316 20.66 8.83 2.60
N LEU A 317 21.38 8.41 1.55
CA LEU A 317 22.25 9.31 0.80
C LEU A 317 21.45 10.37 0.03
N ARG A 318 20.31 10.04 -0.60
CA ARG A 318 19.45 10.93 -1.44
C ARG A 318 20.20 12.19 -1.92
N ASP A 319 21.31 11.97 -2.65
CA ASP A 319 22.20 13.03 -3.12
C ASP A 319 21.53 13.85 -4.25
N ASP A 320 20.39 13.38 -4.75
CA ASP A 320 19.53 14.04 -5.71
C ASP A 320 18.72 15.20 -5.09
N LEU A 321 18.59 15.26 -3.76
CA LEU A 321 17.78 16.27 -3.07
C LEU A 321 18.61 17.50 -2.69
N PRO A 322 18.02 18.70 -2.70
CA PRO A 322 18.65 19.88 -2.14
C PRO A 322 18.81 19.75 -0.61
N ASP A 323 19.72 20.52 -0.01
CA ASP A 323 19.98 20.50 1.44
C ASP A 323 18.78 20.95 2.31
N ARG A 324 17.76 21.57 1.71
CA ARG A 324 16.65 22.25 2.40
C ARG A 324 15.30 21.93 1.77
N PHE A 325 14.25 21.83 2.59
CA PHE A 325 12.89 21.60 2.11
C PHE A 325 12.39 22.75 1.23
N SER A 326 12.68 24.00 1.61
CA SER A 326 12.34 25.19 0.81
C SER A 326 12.99 25.21 -0.58
N GLY A 327 14.08 24.45 -0.77
CA GLY A 327 14.79 24.30 -2.04
C GLY A 327 14.12 23.34 -3.03
N LEU A 328 13.12 22.56 -2.61
CA LEU A 328 12.45 21.59 -3.46
C LEU A 328 11.68 22.24 -4.62
N GLN A 329 12.10 21.89 -5.83
CA GLN A 329 11.47 22.25 -7.11
C GLN A 329 10.46 21.20 -7.57
N ASP A 330 9.61 21.55 -8.53
CA ASP A 330 8.56 20.67 -9.07
C ASP A 330 9.12 19.36 -9.66
N THR A 331 10.36 19.38 -10.15
CA THR A 331 11.05 18.20 -10.70
C THR A 331 11.38 17.12 -9.67
N HIS A 332 11.34 17.44 -8.37
CA HIS A 332 11.55 16.46 -7.30
C HIS A 332 10.25 15.73 -6.92
N PHE A 333 9.11 16.10 -7.51
CA PHE A 333 7.81 15.51 -7.20
C PHE A 333 7.36 14.55 -8.31
N PRO A 334 6.68 13.44 -7.99
CA PRO A 334 6.29 12.99 -6.64
C PRO A 334 7.51 12.63 -5.77
N LEU A 335 7.51 13.10 -4.52
CA LEU A 335 8.63 12.94 -3.58
C LEU A 335 8.35 11.76 -2.65
N PHE A 336 9.24 10.77 -2.65
CA PHE A 336 9.22 9.63 -1.72
C PHE A 336 10.38 9.80 -0.75
N ILE A 337 10.08 9.91 0.55
CA ILE A 337 11.11 10.26 1.53
C ILE A 337 10.87 9.59 2.88
N SER A 338 11.96 9.29 3.59
CA SER A 338 11.86 8.87 4.98
C SER A 338 11.49 10.04 5.89
N PHE A 339 10.75 9.78 6.97
CA PHE A 339 10.39 10.81 7.94
C PHE A 339 11.63 11.51 8.54
N GLU A 340 12.69 10.74 8.77
CA GLU A 340 13.96 11.27 9.31
C GLU A 340 14.61 12.25 8.33
N LYS A 341 14.75 11.87 7.04
CA LYS A 341 15.31 12.75 6.02
C LYS A 341 14.45 13.99 5.78
N LEU A 342 13.13 13.86 5.83
CA LEU A 342 12.23 15.01 5.76
C LEU A 342 12.47 16.00 6.91
N CYS A 343 12.64 15.50 8.13
CA CYS A 343 12.99 16.35 9.27
C CYS A 343 14.35 17.03 9.07
N ASP A 344 15.35 16.34 8.52
CA ASP A 344 16.68 16.93 8.26
C ASP A 344 16.59 18.13 7.31
N LEU A 345 15.77 18.02 6.26
CA LEU A 345 15.51 19.10 5.29
C LEU A 345 14.82 20.31 5.93
N LEU A 346 13.83 20.08 6.79
CA LEU A 346 13.10 21.14 7.50
C LEU A 346 13.98 21.85 8.53
N GLU A 347 14.87 21.10 9.19
CA GLU A 347 15.83 21.66 10.14
C GLU A 347 16.93 22.46 9.45
N ALA A 348 17.30 22.07 8.23
CA ALA A 348 18.19 22.87 7.41
C ALA A 348 17.59 24.24 7.08
N ASP A 349 16.29 24.32 6.85
CA ASP A 349 15.61 25.61 6.70
C ASP A 349 15.66 26.44 7.98
N ILE A 350 15.47 25.83 9.16
CA ILE A 350 15.59 26.54 10.44
C ILE A 350 17.01 27.04 10.66
N ARG A 351 18.03 26.21 10.40
CA ARG A 351 19.44 26.61 10.52
C ARG A 351 19.78 27.80 9.63
N TYR A 352 19.21 27.83 8.43
CA TYR A 352 19.43 28.91 7.48
C TYR A 352 18.70 30.19 7.87
N THR A 353 17.41 30.10 8.17
CA THR A 353 16.54 31.26 8.41
C THR A 353 16.68 31.82 9.83
N ILE A 354 17.02 30.96 10.80
CA ILE A 354 17.13 31.31 12.22
C ILE A 354 18.45 30.77 12.81
N PRO A 355 19.60 31.36 12.46
CA PRO A 355 20.90 30.90 12.91
C PRO A 355 21.00 30.79 14.43
N GLY A 356 21.64 29.73 14.92
CA GLY A 356 21.84 29.49 16.35
C GLY A 356 20.65 28.86 17.09
N ARG A 357 19.51 28.63 16.43
CA ARG A 357 18.39 27.86 17.02
C ARG A 357 18.61 26.36 17.05
N ILE A 358 19.31 25.83 16.04
CA ILE A 358 19.71 24.43 15.95
C ILE A 358 21.25 24.43 15.85
N GLY A 359 21.89 23.53 16.59
CA GLY A 359 23.33 23.27 16.46
C GLY A 359 23.71 22.78 15.05
N SER A 360 24.99 22.54 14.80
CA SER A 360 25.41 21.94 13.53
C SER A 360 24.92 20.49 13.44
N LEU A 361 24.76 19.95 12.22
CA LEU A 361 24.41 18.54 12.00
C LEU A 361 25.35 17.58 12.74
N ALA A 362 26.64 17.93 12.82
CA ALA A 362 27.67 17.16 13.51
C ALA A 362 27.56 17.19 15.04
N SER A 363 26.71 18.05 15.62
CA SER A 363 26.61 18.27 17.07
C SER A 363 25.34 17.69 17.69
N ARG A 364 24.52 16.94 16.95
CA ARG A 364 23.19 16.53 17.42
C ARG A 364 23.09 15.05 17.69
N ASN A 365 22.95 14.72 18.98
CA ASN A 365 22.57 13.39 19.43
C ASN A 365 21.05 13.39 19.64
N LEU A 366 20.31 12.81 18.69
CA LEU A 366 18.90 12.54 18.89
C LEU A 366 18.79 11.32 19.80
N ILE A 367 18.21 11.49 20.98
CA ILE A 367 18.06 10.38 21.93
C ILE A 367 17.06 9.38 21.35
N GLY A 368 17.55 8.19 21.02
CA GLY A 368 16.75 7.00 20.74
C GLY A 368 16.46 6.19 22.00
N PHE A 369 15.73 5.08 21.83
CA PHE A 369 15.48 4.17 22.94
C PHE A 369 16.78 3.54 23.49
N GLU A 370 17.72 3.16 22.61
CA GLU A 370 19.01 2.61 23.02
C GLU A 370 19.84 3.62 23.84
N ASP A 371 19.86 4.89 23.43
CA ASP A 371 20.52 5.95 24.19
C ASP A 371 19.85 6.13 25.56
N PHE A 372 18.52 6.12 25.61
CA PHE A 372 17.79 6.18 26.87
C PHE A 372 18.13 4.98 27.77
N LEU A 373 18.15 3.77 27.23
CA LEU A 373 18.42 2.53 27.97
C LEU A 373 19.84 2.48 28.52
N HIS A 374 20.84 2.91 27.75
CA HIS A 374 22.24 2.76 28.13
C HIS A 374 22.81 4.00 28.83
N SER A 375 22.40 5.20 28.45
CA SER A 375 22.99 6.46 28.93
C SER A 375 22.18 7.18 30.00
N TYR A 376 20.88 6.87 30.12
CA TYR A 376 19.96 7.55 31.05
C TYR A 376 19.41 6.61 32.12
N TRP A 377 18.84 5.46 31.72
CA TRP A 377 18.17 4.51 32.60
C TRP A 377 18.99 4.05 33.82
N PRO A 378 20.31 3.81 33.72
CA PRO A 378 21.12 3.39 34.87
C PRO A 378 21.07 4.38 36.05
N SER A 379 20.87 5.67 35.77
CA SER A 379 20.77 6.72 36.80
C SER A 379 19.42 6.72 37.53
N TYR A 380 18.42 5.98 37.04
CA TYR A 380 17.06 5.97 37.59
C TYR A 380 16.73 4.70 38.36
N ARG A 381 17.68 3.78 38.56
CA ARG A 381 17.46 2.45 39.18
C ARG A 381 16.62 2.48 40.46
N MET A 382 16.81 3.49 41.31
CA MET A 382 16.04 3.64 42.55
C MET A 382 14.57 4.04 42.31
N LEU A 383 14.32 4.89 41.31
CA LEU A 383 12.97 5.36 40.94
C LEU A 383 12.23 4.35 40.04
N ALA A 384 12.99 3.60 39.25
CA ALA A 384 12.53 2.70 38.20
C ALA A 384 12.31 1.25 38.66
N GLN A 385 12.28 1.00 39.97
CA GLN A 385 12.12 -0.35 40.50
C GLN A 385 10.82 -1.00 40.00
N SER A 386 10.94 -2.16 39.35
CA SER A 386 9.84 -2.92 38.73
C SER A 386 9.16 -2.21 37.54
N LEU A 387 9.84 -1.29 36.88
CA LEU A 387 9.37 -0.67 35.63
C LEU A 387 10.21 -1.16 34.45
N GLU A 388 9.55 -1.40 33.32
CA GLU A 388 10.21 -1.74 32.06
C GLU A 388 10.67 -0.47 31.32
N PRO A 389 11.96 -0.35 30.96
CA PRO A 389 12.50 0.87 30.34
C PRO A 389 11.75 1.30 29.08
N ASN A 390 11.41 0.34 28.20
CA ASN A 390 10.71 0.64 26.95
C ASN A 390 9.32 1.24 27.17
N LEU A 391 8.58 0.72 28.16
CA LEU A 391 7.25 1.25 28.49
C LEU A 391 7.35 2.66 29.07
N VAL A 392 8.34 2.90 29.95
CA VAL A 392 8.57 4.24 30.51
C VAL A 392 9.00 5.23 29.42
N TYR A 393 9.90 4.83 28.53
CA TYR A 393 10.31 5.67 27.40
C TYR A 393 9.13 6.01 26.49
N SER A 394 8.27 5.03 26.20
CA SER A 394 7.06 5.22 25.39
C SER A 394 6.04 6.16 26.03
N GLU A 395 5.89 6.12 27.35
CA GLU A 395 5.03 7.07 28.08
C GLU A 395 5.64 8.48 28.11
N ILE A 396 6.96 8.60 28.29
CA ILE A 396 7.66 9.89 28.26
C ILE A 396 7.52 10.54 26.88
N ILE A 397 7.94 9.83 25.82
CA ILE A 397 8.01 10.41 24.48
C ILE A 397 6.64 10.45 23.81
N GLY A 398 5.87 9.37 23.88
CA GLY A 398 4.58 9.25 23.21
C GLY A 398 3.43 9.99 23.89
N VAL A 399 3.38 10.00 25.23
CA VAL A 399 2.24 10.54 25.99
C VAL A 399 2.56 11.89 26.60
N ILE A 400 3.58 11.97 27.45
CA ILE A 400 3.90 13.20 28.19
C ILE A 400 4.31 14.31 27.23
N LYS A 401 5.10 14.01 26.19
CA LYS A 401 5.66 15.02 25.27
C LYS A 401 5.05 15.01 23.87
N GLY A 402 4.75 13.82 23.34
CA GLY A 402 4.36 13.64 21.94
C GLY A 402 2.85 13.58 21.69
N SER A 403 2.02 13.61 22.74
CA SER A 403 0.57 13.57 22.61
C SER A 403 0.00 14.89 22.08
N GLN A 404 -1.25 14.85 21.59
CA GLN A 404 -1.94 16.05 21.16
C GLN A 404 -2.10 17.08 22.29
N ALA A 405 -2.42 16.63 23.51
CA ALA A 405 -2.56 17.52 24.66
C ALA A 405 -1.21 18.16 25.06
N ALA A 406 -0.09 17.46 24.87
CA ALA A 406 1.24 18.02 25.04
C ALA A 406 1.53 19.09 23.97
N PHE A 407 1.16 18.85 22.71
CA PHE A 407 1.31 19.83 21.64
C PHE A 407 0.52 21.13 21.92
N GLU A 408 -0.75 21.00 22.33
CA GLU A 408 -1.64 22.12 22.67
C GLU A 408 -1.19 22.90 23.93
N SER A 409 -0.32 22.31 24.75
CA SER A 409 0.29 23.00 25.89
C SER A 409 1.37 24.01 25.46
N LYS A 410 1.46 25.10 26.21
CA LYS A 410 2.45 26.16 25.97
C LYS A 410 3.88 25.65 26.14
N GLU A 411 4.09 24.72 27.06
CA GLU A 411 5.40 24.20 27.46
C GLU A 411 5.81 23.00 26.61
N GLY A 412 4.87 22.33 25.95
CA GLY A 412 5.12 21.19 25.06
C GLY A 412 5.16 19.84 25.73
N TYR A 413 4.57 19.76 26.93
CA TYR A 413 4.46 18.54 27.69
C TYR A 413 3.28 18.63 28.66
N LEU A 414 2.79 17.47 29.08
CA LEU A 414 1.77 17.39 30.13
C LEU A 414 2.37 17.69 31.50
N THR A 415 1.71 18.53 32.28
CA THR A 415 2.07 18.72 33.70
C THR A 415 1.84 17.44 34.49
N ARG A 416 2.47 17.32 35.66
CA ARG A 416 2.28 16.16 36.56
C ARG A 416 0.80 15.91 36.83
N GLU A 417 0.06 16.98 37.10
CA GLU A 417 -1.38 16.92 37.36
C GLU A 417 -2.16 16.41 36.14
N GLN A 418 -1.86 16.92 34.95
CA GLN A 418 -2.50 16.47 33.71
C GLN A 418 -2.22 15.00 33.43
N TYR A 419 -0.96 14.57 33.58
CA TYR A 419 -0.54 13.20 33.29
C TYR A 419 -1.09 12.20 34.32
N VAL A 420 -0.93 12.48 35.61
CA VAL A 420 -1.30 11.55 36.69
C VAL A 420 -2.81 11.52 36.90
N ASN A 421 -3.48 12.69 36.89
CA ASN A 421 -4.87 12.82 37.32
C ASN A 421 -5.88 13.03 36.19
N ALA A 422 -5.55 13.84 35.17
CA ALA A 422 -6.51 14.21 34.13
C ALA A 422 -6.58 13.19 32.97
N LEU A 423 -5.49 12.49 32.67
CA LEU A 423 -5.46 11.47 31.63
C LEU A 423 -6.35 10.28 31.97
N SER A 424 -7.23 9.90 31.04
CA SER A 424 -8.09 8.73 31.19
C SER A 424 -7.26 7.46 31.42
N ARG A 425 -7.55 6.75 32.52
CA ARG A 425 -6.95 5.43 32.82
C ARG A 425 -7.32 4.37 31.78
N ARG A 426 -8.42 4.58 31.05
CA ARG A 426 -8.84 3.69 29.94
C ARG A 426 -8.03 3.92 28.67
N GLN A 427 -7.51 5.14 28.47
CA GLN A 427 -6.74 5.48 27.27
C GLN A 427 -5.28 5.00 27.34
N PHE A 428 -4.66 5.07 28.52
CA PHE A 428 -3.29 4.59 28.76
C PHE A 428 -3.25 3.74 30.05
N PRO A 429 -3.64 2.46 29.98
CA PRO A 429 -3.85 1.62 31.17
C PRO A 429 -2.57 1.00 31.74
N LEU A 430 -1.56 0.73 30.91
CA LEU A 430 -0.39 -0.10 31.28
C LEU A 430 0.36 0.44 32.50
N LEU A 431 0.69 1.73 32.51
CA LEU A 431 1.38 2.38 33.62
C LEU A 431 0.46 3.26 34.48
N ALA A 432 -0.87 3.14 34.35
CA ALA A 432 -1.84 4.00 35.02
C ALA A 432 -1.67 4.05 36.55
N HIS A 433 -1.28 2.93 37.16
CA HIS A 433 -1.10 2.77 38.60
C HIS A 433 0.25 3.30 39.12
N VAL A 434 1.20 3.58 38.22
CA VAL A 434 2.57 4.03 38.54
C VAL A 434 2.93 5.35 37.85
N ARG A 435 1.95 6.09 37.33
CA ARG A 435 2.18 7.36 36.61
C ARG A 435 2.99 8.38 37.41
N ASP A 436 2.81 8.44 38.73
CA ASP A 436 3.60 9.34 39.57
C ASP A 436 5.10 9.01 39.54
N LYS A 437 5.45 7.71 39.56
CA LYS A 437 6.84 7.25 39.40
C LYS A 437 7.36 7.55 38.00
N VAL A 438 6.56 7.28 36.98
CA VAL A 438 6.91 7.59 35.57
C VAL A 438 7.19 9.07 35.40
N TYR A 439 6.36 9.95 35.98
CA TYR A 439 6.56 11.39 35.91
C TYR A 439 7.82 11.85 36.66
N SER A 440 8.13 11.24 37.81
CA SER A 440 9.39 11.50 38.52
C SER A 440 10.62 11.11 37.67
N ILE A 441 10.53 10.01 36.91
CA ILE A 441 11.57 9.63 35.94
C ILE A 441 11.63 10.64 34.78
N TYR A 442 10.49 11.11 34.27
CA TYR A 442 10.42 12.17 33.25
C TYR A 442 11.12 13.47 33.69
N GLU A 443 10.90 13.92 34.93
CA GLU A 443 11.55 15.11 35.49
C GLU A 443 13.07 14.92 35.57
N ALA A 444 13.52 13.76 36.07
CA ALA A 444 14.94 13.41 36.12
C ALA A 444 15.57 13.33 34.72
N TYR A 445 14.87 12.68 33.77
CA TYR A 445 15.26 12.59 32.37
C TYR A 445 15.41 13.96 31.73
N THR A 446 14.42 14.84 31.92
CA THR A 446 14.44 16.20 31.36
C THR A 446 15.61 16.99 31.92
N LYS A 447 15.83 16.96 33.24
CA LYS A 447 16.98 17.64 33.87
C LYS A 447 18.32 17.12 33.33
N HIS A 448 18.46 15.80 33.21
CA HIS A 448 19.70 15.18 32.73
C HIS A 448 19.95 15.52 31.26
N LYS A 449 18.93 15.42 30.40
CA LYS A 449 18.99 15.79 28.99
C LYS A 449 19.34 17.27 28.81
N THR A 450 18.71 18.17 29.55
CA THR A 450 19.02 19.60 29.50
C THR A 450 20.47 19.89 29.88
N SER A 451 21.01 19.20 30.89
CA SER A 451 22.42 19.37 31.30
C SER A 451 23.43 18.91 30.24
N ARG A 452 23.02 18.05 29.31
CA ARG A 452 23.84 17.54 28.20
C ARG A 452 23.57 18.24 26.86
N HIS A 453 22.61 19.16 26.83
CA HIS A 453 22.17 19.83 25.59
C HIS A 453 21.69 18.86 24.49
N GLU A 454 21.13 17.71 24.89
CA GLU A 454 20.60 16.68 23.97
C GLU A 454 19.11 16.91 23.69
N THR A 455 18.61 16.34 22.58
CA THR A 455 17.20 16.47 22.17
C THR A 455 16.60 15.12 21.83
N ASP A 456 15.32 14.91 22.13
CA ASP A 456 14.59 13.71 21.71
C ASP A 456 13.63 13.98 20.55
N ALA A 457 13.01 12.92 20.03
CA ALA A 457 12.10 13.00 18.88
C ALA A 457 10.93 13.98 19.08
N ALA A 458 10.37 14.07 20.30
CA ALA A 458 9.27 14.99 20.57
C ALA A 458 9.74 16.46 20.61
N ASP A 459 10.94 16.73 21.15
CA ASP A 459 11.52 18.08 21.07
C ASP A 459 11.78 18.50 19.62
N ARG A 460 12.29 17.55 18.82
CA ARG A 460 12.59 17.75 17.41
C ARG A 460 11.35 18.18 16.64
N ALA A 461 10.29 17.38 16.70
CA ALA A 461 9.04 17.69 16.01
C ALA A 461 8.45 19.02 16.48
N ARG A 462 8.48 19.30 17.79
CA ARG A 462 8.01 20.58 18.35
C ARG A 462 8.79 21.76 17.81
N LEU A 463 10.11 21.67 17.78
CA LEU A 463 10.99 22.74 17.29
C LEU A 463 10.71 23.03 15.81
N ILE A 464 10.54 21.98 15.00
CA ILE A 464 10.19 22.12 13.58
C ILE A 464 8.84 22.83 13.43
N LEU A 465 7.81 22.36 14.12
CA LEU A 465 6.47 22.94 14.11
C LEU A 465 6.45 24.42 14.51
N GLN A 466 7.19 24.80 15.56
CA GLN A 466 7.25 26.18 16.04
C GLN A 466 7.81 27.17 15.01
N HIS A 467 8.68 26.70 14.12
CA HIS A 467 9.35 27.55 13.14
C HIS A 467 8.86 27.34 11.71
N LEU A 468 7.97 26.38 11.48
CA LEU A 468 7.52 25.98 10.14
C LEU A 468 6.99 27.18 9.32
N ALA A 469 6.09 27.98 9.89
CA ALA A 469 5.52 29.15 9.21
C ALA A 469 6.58 30.24 8.89
N GLN A 470 7.63 30.35 9.72
CA GLN A 470 8.72 31.31 9.51
C GLN A 470 9.72 30.82 8.46
N THR A 471 9.89 29.50 8.32
CA THR A 471 10.90 28.90 7.46
C THR A 471 10.38 28.58 6.07
N ILE A 472 9.30 27.79 5.97
CA ILE A 472 8.75 27.35 4.69
C ILE A 472 7.63 28.26 4.18
N GLY A 473 7.06 29.09 5.06
CA GLY A 473 5.92 29.95 4.73
C GLY A 473 4.65 29.13 4.47
N GLU A 474 4.01 29.36 3.33
CA GLU A 474 2.84 28.60 2.91
C GLU A 474 3.24 27.18 2.44
N SER A 475 2.41 26.20 2.81
CA SER A 475 2.58 24.82 2.36
C SER A 475 2.62 24.73 0.84
N LYS A 476 3.59 23.97 0.33
CA LYS A 476 3.73 23.67 -1.10
C LYS A 476 3.26 22.27 -1.50
N VAL A 477 2.77 21.45 -0.56
CA VAL A 477 2.38 20.05 -0.82
C VAL A 477 0.89 19.97 -1.10
N ASP A 478 0.53 19.55 -2.31
CA ASP A 478 -0.87 19.44 -2.74
C ASP A 478 -1.54 18.16 -2.22
N TYR A 479 -0.78 17.06 -2.13
CA TYR A 479 -1.22 15.77 -1.60
C TYR A 479 -0.18 15.18 -0.67
N LEU A 480 -0.63 14.72 0.50
CA LEU A 480 0.22 14.08 1.51
C LEU A 480 -0.22 12.63 1.73
N TYR A 481 0.72 11.72 1.56
CA TYR A 481 0.54 10.29 1.78
C TYR A 481 1.51 9.83 2.86
N VAL A 482 1.00 9.27 3.94
CA VAL A 482 1.80 8.79 5.07
C VAL A 482 1.49 7.32 5.29
N ASP A 483 2.51 6.47 5.18
CA ASP A 483 2.43 5.03 5.42
C ASP A 483 3.15 4.63 6.70
N GLU A 484 2.68 3.55 7.33
CA GLU A 484 3.08 3.11 8.67
C GLU A 484 2.94 4.21 9.75
N VAL A 485 1.81 4.93 9.73
CA VAL A 485 1.53 6.05 10.64
C VAL A 485 1.61 5.65 12.13
N GLN A 486 1.47 4.36 12.46
CA GLN A 486 1.62 3.88 13.83
C GLN A 486 3.04 4.05 14.39
N ASP A 487 4.04 4.26 13.54
CA ASP A 487 5.43 4.47 13.93
C ASP A 487 5.78 5.97 14.10
N ASN A 488 4.77 6.84 14.02
CA ASN A 488 4.87 8.27 14.27
C ASN A 488 4.24 8.67 15.61
N LEU A 489 4.83 9.69 16.25
CA LEU A 489 4.20 10.36 17.38
C LEU A 489 3.00 11.20 16.90
N MET A 490 2.04 11.50 17.78
CA MET A 490 0.95 12.40 17.41
C MET A 490 1.48 13.79 17.01
N ILE A 491 2.53 14.29 17.66
CA ILE A 491 3.17 15.56 17.26
C ILE A 491 3.82 15.49 15.86
N ASP A 492 4.35 14.33 15.45
CA ASP A 492 4.87 14.14 14.09
C ASP A 492 3.73 14.24 13.07
N ILE A 493 2.57 13.65 13.38
CA ILE A 493 1.37 13.70 12.54
C ILE A 493 0.88 15.16 12.39
N HIS A 494 0.93 15.96 13.46
CA HIS A 494 0.63 17.39 13.38
C HIS A 494 1.61 18.12 12.45
N MET A 495 2.91 17.84 12.59
CA MET A 495 3.96 18.41 11.73
C MET A 495 3.72 18.05 10.25
N LEU A 496 3.52 16.77 9.95
CA LEU A 496 3.25 16.30 8.59
C LEU A 496 1.98 16.95 8.04
N ARG A 497 0.92 17.05 8.84
CA ARG A 497 -0.32 17.74 8.44
C ARG A 497 -0.07 19.20 8.07
N SER A 498 0.74 19.92 8.85
CA SER A 498 1.07 21.33 8.58
C SER A 498 1.85 21.53 7.27
N LEU A 499 2.46 20.47 6.73
CA LEU A 499 3.11 20.51 5.42
C LEU A 499 2.13 20.45 4.25
N ALA A 500 0.86 20.07 4.45
CA ALA A 500 -0.14 19.92 3.38
C ALA A 500 -1.04 21.16 3.23
N LYS A 501 -1.38 21.51 1.98
CA LYS A 501 -2.23 22.68 1.67
C LYS A 501 -3.68 22.51 2.12
N ASN A 502 -4.26 21.33 1.90
CA ASN A 502 -5.66 21.03 2.20
C ASN A 502 -5.79 19.77 3.07
N THR A 503 -6.73 19.80 4.03
CA THR A 503 -7.20 18.65 4.82
C THR A 503 -7.71 17.46 4.01
N GLU A 504 -8.25 17.72 2.82
CA GLU A 504 -8.96 16.74 2.01
C GLU A 504 -8.03 15.86 1.17
N ASN A 505 -6.81 16.31 0.91
CA ASN A 505 -5.84 15.63 0.04
C ASN A 505 -4.83 14.83 0.86
N MET A 506 -5.31 14.08 1.84
CA MET A 506 -4.47 13.31 2.75
C MET A 506 -4.80 11.82 2.75
N TYR A 507 -3.76 11.03 2.93
CA TYR A 507 -3.86 9.60 3.07
C TYR A 507 -2.99 9.15 4.23
N TRP A 508 -3.61 8.51 5.22
CA TRP A 508 -2.93 7.95 6.38
C TRP A 508 -3.17 6.43 6.39
N SER A 509 -2.12 5.63 6.25
CA SER A 509 -2.20 4.18 6.40
C SER A 509 -1.37 3.67 7.57
N GLY A 510 -1.87 2.61 8.21
CA GLY A 510 -1.12 1.93 9.25
C GLY A 510 -1.79 0.68 9.80
N ASP A 511 -1.06 -0.01 10.68
CA ASP A 511 -1.52 -1.14 11.48
C ASP A 511 -1.09 -0.96 12.94
N SER A 512 -2.04 -0.65 13.82
CA SER A 512 -1.76 -0.43 15.24
C SER A 512 -1.24 -1.68 15.98
N ALA A 513 -1.30 -2.86 15.37
CA ALA A 513 -0.75 -4.08 15.95
C ALA A 513 0.68 -4.39 15.47
N GLN A 514 1.25 -3.56 14.58
CA GLN A 514 2.61 -3.69 14.06
C GLN A 514 3.45 -2.45 14.37
N THR A 515 3.20 -1.80 15.51
CA THR A 515 4.08 -0.73 15.98
C THR A 515 5.45 -1.32 16.31
N VAL A 516 6.49 -0.86 15.59
CA VAL A 516 7.87 -1.31 15.78
C VAL A 516 8.74 -0.22 16.42
N VAL A 517 8.33 1.04 16.33
CA VAL A 517 9.08 2.17 16.92
C VAL A 517 8.83 2.27 18.43
N ALA A 518 9.88 1.99 19.21
CA ALA A 518 9.92 2.30 20.64
C ALA A 518 9.72 3.81 20.86
N GLY A 519 8.84 4.20 21.78
CA GLY A 519 8.46 5.61 21.93
C GLY A 519 7.07 5.94 21.37
N SER A 520 6.56 5.14 20.42
CA SER A 520 5.23 5.37 19.85
C SER A 520 4.12 4.94 20.81
N ALA A 521 3.27 5.88 21.20
CA ALA A 521 2.01 5.63 21.89
C ALA A 521 0.81 5.79 20.93
N PHE A 522 1.02 5.54 19.64
CA PHE A 522 0.03 5.81 18.60
C PHE A 522 -1.28 5.08 18.86
N ARG A 523 -2.39 5.81 18.69
CA ARG A 523 -3.73 5.24 18.76
C ARG A 523 -4.54 5.75 17.60
N ILE A 524 -5.17 4.81 16.92
CA ILE A 524 -5.96 5.12 15.73
C ILE A 524 -7.12 6.07 16.01
N ASN A 525 -7.69 6.00 17.22
CA ASN A 525 -8.76 6.92 17.66
C ASN A 525 -8.23 8.35 17.84
N ASP A 526 -6.96 8.50 18.22
CA ASP A 526 -6.34 9.82 18.38
C ASP A 526 -6.10 10.44 16.99
N LEU A 527 -5.67 9.64 16.00
CA LEU A 527 -5.60 10.06 14.60
C LEU A 527 -6.98 10.45 14.04
N LYS A 528 -8.02 9.62 14.26
CA LYS A 528 -9.39 9.94 13.83
C LYS A 528 -9.90 11.24 14.45
N ALA A 529 -9.69 11.41 15.77
CA ALA A 529 -10.10 12.62 16.48
C ALA A 529 -9.33 13.86 16.02
N PHE A 530 -8.06 13.70 15.66
CA PHE A 530 -7.23 14.74 15.07
C PHE A 530 -7.77 15.15 13.69
N SER A 531 -7.93 14.20 12.76
CA SER A 531 -8.45 14.48 11.42
C SER A 531 -9.83 15.10 11.43
N TYR A 532 -10.74 14.63 12.32
CA TYR A 532 -12.07 15.22 12.46
C TYR A 532 -12.03 16.66 12.97
N ARG A 533 -11.21 16.96 13.99
CA ARG A 533 -11.07 18.32 14.51
C ARG A 533 -10.49 19.25 13.47
N ASP A 534 -9.51 18.79 12.70
CA ASP A 534 -8.87 19.59 11.66
C ASP A 534 -9.84 19.90 10.51
N GLN A 535 -10.69 18.93 10.14
CA GLN A 535 -11.78 19.15 9.18
C GLN A 535 -12.89 20.05 9.73
N ALA A 536 -13.29 19.87 11.00
CA ALA A 536 -14.33 20.67 11.65
C ALA A 536 -13.89 22.12 11.93
N SER A 537 -12.59 22.35 12.10
CA SER A 537 -12.00 23.68 12.17
C SER A 537 -12.10 24.42 10.82
N ASN A 538 -12.18 23.65 9.71
CA ASN A 538 -12.40 24.17 8.36
C ASN A 538 -13.88 24.28 7.97
N TYR A 539 -14.81 23.50 8.57
CA TYR A 539 -16.24 23.54 8.28
C TYR A 539 -17.12 23.22 9.51
N ALA A 540 -18.08 24.09 9.83
CA ALA A 540 -19.12 23.84 10.82
C ALA A 540 -20.18 22.83 10.31
N LEU A 541 -20.26 21.65 10.97
CA LEU A 541 -21.32 20.60 10.96
C LEU A 541 -21.54 19.75 9.68
N PRO A 542 -22.14 18.52 9.79
CA PRO A 542 -21.67 17.30 10.45
C PRO A 542 -21.40 16.16 9.43
N ILE A 543 -20.46 15.25 9.73
CA ILE A 543 -20.02 14.16 8.83
C ILE A 543 -20.44 12.77 9.35
N ALA A 544 -20.78 11.87 8.42
CA ALA A 544 -21.19 10.48 8.63
C ALA A 544 -20.02 9.53 8.97
N PHE A 545 -20.28 8.53 9.82
CA PHE A 545 -19.34 7.48 10.22
C PHE A 545 -19.65 6.14 9.56
N ALA A 546 -18.62 5.38 9.19
CA ALA A 546 -18.70 3.94 8.96
C ALA A 546 -17.71 3.22 9.88
N ASN A 547 -18.23 2.39 10.79
CA ASN A 547 -17.44 1.50 11.65
C ASN A 547 -17.46 0.09 11.07
N PHE A 548 -16.29 -0.52 10.92
CA PHE A 548 -16.18 -1.97 10.78
C PHE A 548 -15.92 -2.55 12.17
N SER A 549 -16.98 -3.06 12.80
CA SER A 549 -16.91 -4.00 13.90
C SER A 549 -17.49 -5.30 13.36
N SER A 550 -16.68 -6.36 13.37
CA SER A 550 -17.13 -7.73 13.24
C SER A 550 -17.97 -8.10 14.48
N GLU A 551 -19.23 -8.45 14.27
CA GLU A 551 -19.81 -9.58 15.02
C GLU A 551 -19.39 -10.88 14.34
#